data_AF-A0AA40NZZ2-F1
#
_entry.id   AF-A0AA40NZZ2-F1
#
_cell.length_a   1.000
_cell.length_b   1.000
_cell.length_c   1.000
_cell.angle_alpha   90.00
_cell.angle_beta   90.00
_cell.angle_gamma   90.00
#
_symmetry.space_group_name_H-M   'P 1'
#
loop_
_entity.id
_entity.type
_entity.pdbx_description
1 polymer ?
#
loop_
_entity_poly.entity_id
_entity_poly.type
_entity_poly.pdbx_seq_one_letter_code
_entity_poly.pdbx_strand_id
1 'polypeptide(L)'
;MQPKSKAGSFNCELSPRALDRWNPAIKAAVESTSDTITIYGVIGQDWYGEGVTVSRIDAALRSIGDKPATVYINSPGGDMFEGLAIYNRLREHSQPITTKVLGLAASAASVIYMAGATREVASSGFLMIHNCWTLAVGNRHDLRDVANTMEEFDAAMTDLYADGSGQAVADIAEMMDDETFIRGRRAVELGFATAVLSSDEITEREDEQAQQNNALKAMDVALAKAGMARSERRELFANFKSSTPRAAGGGTQYAALSDKPRAVELDLPPLPKLNFSFPV
;
A
#
# COMPACT_ATOMS: atom_id res chain seq x y z
N MET A 1 12.28 8.70 67.50
CA MET A 1 12.31 9.37 66.18
C MET A 1 12.21 8.29 65.12
N GLN A 2 11.05 8.16 64.48
CA GLN A 2 10.74 7.21 63.38
C GLN A 2 9.76 7.96 62.46
N PRO A 3 10.09 8.28 61.20
CA PRO A 3 9.16 8.94 60.31
C PRO A 3 8.22 7.89 59.70
N LYS A 4 6.91 8.02 59.93
CA LYS A 4 5.90 7.26 59.19
C LYS A 4 5.73 7.92 57.81
N SER A 5 6.31 7.34 56.76
CA SER A 5 5.93 7.66 55.39
C SER A 5 4.58 7.01 55.07
N LYS A 6 3.59 7.82 54.68
CA LYS A 6 2.36 7.30 54.08
C LYS A 6 2.65 7.00 52.62
N ALA A 7 2.71 5.73 52.25
CA ALA A 7 2.70 5.31 50.85
C ALA A 7 1.36 5.74 50.23
N GLY A 8 1.41 6.68 49.29
CA GLY A 8 0.24 7.05 48.49
C GLY A 8 -0.12 5.89 47.57
N SER A 9 -1.34 5.39 47.65
CA SER A 9 -1.90 4.44 46.69
C SER A 9 -1.98 5.11 45.32
N PHE A 10 -1.30 4.54 44.32
CA PHE A 10 -1.52 4.94 42.93
C PHE A 10 -2.88 4.42 42.49
N ASN A 11 -3.80 5.33 42.17
CA ASN A 11 -5.10 4.98 41.62
C ASN A 11 -5.00 4.99 40.10
N CYS A 12 -5.04 3.82 39.46
CA CYS A 12 -5.06 3.66 38.00
C CYS A 12 -6.49 3.81 37.45
N GLU A 13 -7.27 4.75 37.98
CA GLU A 13 -8.62 5.01 37.49
C GLU A 13 -8.55 5.98 36.31
N LEU A 14 -9.13 5.56 35.19
CA LEU A 14 -9.25 6.40 34.00
C LEU A 14 -10.09 7.63 34.36
N SER A 15 -9.55 8.83 34.08
CA SER A 15 -10.28 10.07 34.37
C SER A 15 -11.63 10.09 33.60
N PRO A 16 -12.69 10.74 34.14
CA PRO A 16 -13.97 10.85 33.45
C PRO A 16 -13.85 11.46 32.04
N ARG A 17 -12.94 12.43 31.87
CA ARG A 17 -12.61 13.02 30.56
C ARG A 17 -11.94 12.05 29.59
N ALA A 18 -11.22 11.05 30.11
CA ALA A 18 -10.61 9.99 29.30
C ALA A 18 -11.67 8.98 28.85
N LEU A 19 -12.66 8.66 29.69
CA LEU A 19 -13.81 7.83 29.30
C LEU A 19 -14.68 8.52 28.24
N ASP A 20 -14.98 9.81 28.40
CA ASP A 20 -15.80 10.56 27.42
C ASP A 20 -15.13 10.68 26.04
N ARG A 21 -13.79 10.61 26.01
CA ARG A 21 -12.99 10.64 24.78
C ARG A 21 -12.60 9.25 24.29
N TRP A 22 -12.91 8.21 25.06
CA TRP A 22 -12.61 6.84 24.69
C TRP A 22 -13.57 6.38 23.61
N ASN A 23 -13.05 6.26 22.39
CA ASN A 23 -13.81 5.77 21.26
C ASN A 23 -13.23 4.41 20.81
N PRO A 24 -13.88 3.28 21.14
CA PRO A 24 -13.41 1.95 20.75
C PRO A 24 -13.46 1.69 19.24
N ALA A 25 -14.11 2.57 18.46
CA ALA A 25 -14.09 2.51 16.99
C ALA A 25 -12.83 3.16 16.38
N ILE A 26 -12.06 3.94 17.16
CA ILE A 26 -10.74 4.41 16.74
C ILE A 26 -9.78 3.23 16.85
N LYS A 27 -9.67 2.49 15.75
CA LYS A 27 -8.60 1.53 15.54
C LYS A 27 -7.41 2.28 14.96
N ALA A 28 -6.18 1.89 15.32
CA ALA A 28 -5.04 2.27 14.50
C ALA A 28 -5.36 1.82 13.06
N ALA A 29 -5.09 2.67 12.06
CA ALA A 29 -5.29 2.32 10.64
C ALA A 29 -4.38 1.16 10.17
N VAL A 30 -3.51 0.69 11.07
CA VAL A 30 -2.69 -0.50 10.89
C VAL A 30 -3.49 -1.69 11.39
N GLU A 31 -4.10 -2.45 10.47
CA GLU A 31 -4.60 -3.80 10.74
C GLU A 31 -3.53 -4.60 11.48
N SER A 32 -3.94 -5.44 12.44
CA SER A 32 -3.07 -6.31 13.23
C SER A 32 -2.04 -7.04 12.35
N THR A 33 -0.80 -6.58 12.36
CA THR A 33 0.30 -6.98 11.47
C THR A 33 0.92 -8.33 11.86
N SER A 34 0.14 -9.40 11.98
CA SER A 34 0.78 -10.73 12.14
C SER A 34 1.55 -11.14 10.89
N ASP A 35 1.24 -10.52 9.75
CA ASP A 35 1.66 -10.95 8.41
C ASP A 35 2.66 -9.96 7.77
N THR A 36 3.36 -9.17 8.59
CA THR A 36 4.26 -8.10 8.14
C THR A 36 5.70 -8.31 8.61
N ILE A 37 6.64 -8.11 7.69
CA ILE A 37 8.07 -8.13 7.93
C ILE A 37 8.64 -6.75 7.58
N THR A 38 9.56 -6.24 8.39
CA THR A 38 10.23 -4.96 8.12
C THR A 38 11.73 -5.15 7.94
N ILE A 39 12.26 -4.61 6.85
CA ILE A 39 13.68 -4.58 6.51
C ILE A 39 14.11 -3.12 6.53
N TYR A 40 14.45 -2.65 7.72
CA TYR A 40 14.93 -1.29 7.95
C TYR A 40 16.36 -1.33 8.44
N GLY A 41 17.23 -0.55 7.80
CA GLY A 41 18.66 -0.54 8.10
C GLY A 41 19.46 -1.54 7.27
N VAL A 42 20.66 -1.85 7.73
CA VAL A 42 21.67 -2.62 6.97
C VAL A 42 21.28 -4.11 6.87
N ILE A 43 21.56 -4.72 5.74
CA ILE A 43 21.46 -6.17 5.53
C ILE A 43 22.72 -6.84 6.10
N GLY A 44 22.54 -7.88 6.91
CA GLY A 44 23.62 -8.47 7.71
C GLY A 44 23.63 -7.96 9.15
N GLN A 45 24.74 -8.19 9.83
CA GLN A 45 25.00 -7.66 11.17
C GLN A 45 26.12 -6.63 11.09
N ASP A 46 25.88 -5.46 11.69
CA ASP A 46 26.92 -4.48 11.91
C ASP A 46 27.81 -4.87 13.11
N TRP A 47 28.79 -4.01 13.41
CA TRP A 47 29.74 -4.25 14.50
C TRP A 47 29.11 -4.24 15.90
N TYR A 48 27.87 -3.74 16.04
CA TYR A 48 27.10 -3.73 17.26
C TYR A 48 26.08 -4.87 17.33
N GLY A 49 26.03 -5.72 16.30
CA GLY A 49 25.07 -6.82 16.16
C GLY A 49 23.69 -6.37 15.70
N GLU A 50 23.54 -5.11 15.28
CA GLU A 50 22.31 -4.57 14.73
C GLU A 50 22.24 -4.81 13.21
N GLY A 51 21.03 -4.95 12.68
CA GLY A 51 20.81 -5.16 11.25
C GLY A 51 19.76 -6.23 10.96
N VAL A 52 19.58 -6.52 9.68
CA VAL A 52 18.57 -7.45 9.19
C VAL A 52 19.23 -8.72 8.67
N THR A 53 19.01 -9.81 9.40
CA THR A 53 19.57 -11.12 9.09
C THR A 53 18.52 -12.10 8.55
N VAL A 54 18.97 -13.11 7.81
CA VAL A 54 18.14 -14.25 7.38
C VAL A 54 17.51 -14.95 8.57
N SER A 55 18.22 -15.06 9.70
CA SER A 55 17.70 -15.65 10.93
C SER A 55 16.48 -14.88 11.47
N ARG A 56 16.52 -13.54 11.43
CA ARG A 56 15.39 -12.69 11.83
C ARG A 56 14.21 -12.83 10.88
N ILE A 57 14.46 -12.87 9.57
CA ILE A 57 13.41 -13.02 8.55
C ILE A 57 12.76 -14.41 8.64
N ASP A 58 13.56 -15.46 8.81
CA ASP A 58 13.06 -16.82 8.97
C ASP A 58 12.20 -16.98 10.24
N ALA A 59 12.62 -16.38 11.36
CA ALA A 59 11.80 -16.36 12.57
C ALA A 59 10.46 -15.64 12.35
N ALA A 60 10.46 -14.53 11.60
CA ALA A 60 9.23 -13.82 11.26
C ALA A 60 8.32 -14.67 10.35
N LEU A 61 8.85 -15.30 9.30
CA LEU A 61 8.09 -16.19 8.42
C LEU A 61 7.50 -17.39 9.19
N ARG A 62 8.25 -17.99 10.12
CA ARG A 62 7.72 -19.05 10.98
C ARG A 62 6.59 -18.57 11.89
N SER A 63 6.66 -17.33 12.38
CA SER A 63 5.58 -16.73 13.17
C SER A 63 4.34 -16.41 12.34
N ILE A 64 4.53 -16.04 11.07
CA ILE A 64 3.45 -15.78 10.11
C ILE A 64 2.73 -17.09 9.74
N GLY A 65 3.50 -18.17 9.58
CA GLY A 65 2.99 -19.48 9.20
C GLY A 65 2.53 -19.51 7.75
N ASP A 66 1.56 -20.35 7.43
CA ASP A 66 1.04 -20.53 6.07
C ASP A 66 0.07 -19.39 5.66
N LYS A 67 0.58 -18.16 5.66
CA LYS A 67 -0.14 -16.96 5.22
C LYS A 67 0.70 -16.11 4.28
N PRO A 68 0.08 -15.33 3.37
CA PRO A 68 0.78 -14.31 2.62
C PRO A 68 1.49 -13.33 3.56
N ALA A 69 2.63 -12.78 3.13
CA ALA A 69 3.38 -11.82 3.93
C ALA A 69 3.71 -10.56 3.14
N THR A 70 3.70 -9.42 3.82
CA THR A 70 4.15 -8.13 3.26
C THR A 70 5.49 -7.74 3.87
N VAL A 71 6.48 -7.48 3.03
CA VAL A 71 7.84 -7.07 3.41
C VAL A 71 8.03 -5.60 3.07
N TYR A 72 8.14 -4.74 4.08
CA TYR A 72 8.47 -3.33 3.90
C TYR A 72 9.98 -3.12 3.92
N ILE A 73 10.50 -2.42 2.92
CA ILE A 73 11.95 -2.24 2.71
C ILE A 73 12.28 -0.74 2.73
N ASN A 74 13.24 -0.39 3.58
CA ASN A 74 13.94 0.88 3.57
C ASN A 74 15.39 0.65 4.04
N SER A 75 16.25 0.26 3.10
CA SER A 75 17.58 -0.26 3.39
C SER A 75 18.61 0.19 2.34
N PRO A 76 19.82 0.59 2.78
CA PRO A 76 20.93 0.87 1.88
C PRO A 76 21.62 -0.40 1.36
N GLY A 77 21.14 -1.60 1.73
CA GLY A 77 21.82 -2.86 1.46
C GLY A 77 22.79 -3.25 2.56
N GLY A 78 23.84 -4.00 2.21
CA GLY A 78 24.81 -4.55 3.17
C GLY A 78 25.43 -5.82 2.61
N ASP A 79 25.50 -6.86 3.44
CA ASP A 79 26.09 -8.14 3.07
C ASP A 79 25.31 -8.83 1.93
N MET A 80 26.02 -9.16 0.85
CA MET A 80 25.43 -9.74 -0.35
C MET A 80 24.88 -11.16 -0.09
N PHE A 81 25.62 -11.98 0.66
CA PHE A 81 25.24 -13.36 0.91
C PHE A 81 24.05 -13.46 1.86
N GLU A 82 23.99 -12.59 2.86
CA GLU A 82 22.82 -12.45 3.73
C GLU A 82 21.61 -11.97 2.91
N GLY A 83 21.81 -11.03 1.99
CA GLY A 83 20.79 -10.57 1.05
C GLY A 83 20.23 -11.69 0.17
N LEU A 84 21.11 -12.48 -0.44
CA LEU A 84 20.73 -13.64 -1.25
C LEU A 84 20.04 -14.73 -0.41
N ALA A 85 20.50 -14.97 0.81
CA ALA A 85 19.88 -15.91 1.73
C ALA A 85 18.46 -15.47 2.10
N ILE A 86 18.25 -14.18 2.39
CA ILE A 86 16.92 -13.62 2.64
C ILE A 86 16.03 -13.73 1.39
N TYR A 87 16.56 -13.38 0.21
CA TYR A 87 15.85 -13.49 -1.07
C TYR A 87 15.34 -14.93 -1.30
N ASN A 88 16.23 -15.91 -1.20
CA ASN A 88 15.88 -17.32 -1.40
C ASN A 88 14.89 -17.79 -0.34
N ARG A 89 15.11 -17.43 0.92
CA ARG A 89 14.22 -17.83 2.01
C ARG A 89 12.80 -17.29 1.87
N LEU A 90 12.65 -16.06 1.37
CA LEU A 90 11.34 -15.48 1.04
C LEU A 90 10.67 -16.22 -0.12
N ARG A 91 11.43 -16.59 -1.16
CA ARG A 91 10.92 -17.35 -2.31
C ARG A 91 10.53 -18.79 -1.98
N GLU A 92 11.15 -19.39 -0.97
CA GLU A 92 10.78 -20.71 -0.44
C GLU A 92 9.47 -20.68 0.36
N HIS A 93 8.96 -19.51 0.72
CA HIS A 93 7.68 -19.40 1.42
C HIS A 93 6.54 -19.92 0.55
N SER A 94 5.66 -20.75 1.13
CA SER A 94 4.56 -21.39 0.39
C SER A 94 3.51 -20.39 -0.11
N GLN A 95 3.41 -19.24 0.53
CA GLN A 95 2.42 -18.22 0.24
C GLN A 95 3.01 -17.00 -0.46
N PRO A 96 2.19 -16.23 -1.21
CA PRO A 96 2.67 -15.05 -1.91
C PRO A 96 3.33 -14.02 -0.98
N ILE A 97 4.52 -13.57 -1.37
CA ILE A 97 5.23 -12.46 -0.73
C ILE A 97 4.98 -11.18 -1.53
N THR A 98 4.63 -10.10 -0.83
CA THR A 98 4.58 -8.74 -1.40
C THR A 98 5.74 -7.93 -0.84
N THR A 99 6.62 -7.40 -1.69
CA THR A 99 7.71 -6.50 -1.29
C THR A 99 7.33 -5.06 -1.59
N LYS A 100 7.57 -4.15 -0.63
CA LYS A 100 7.18 -2.74 -0.71
C LYS A 100 8.34 -1.84 -0.33
N VAL A 101 8.83 -1.03 -1.27
CA VAL A 101 9.90 -0.05 -1.01
C VAL A 101 9.28 1.28 -0.61
N LEU A 102 9.56 1.72 0.62
CA LEU A 102 9.04 2.98 1.15
C LEU A 102 9.91 4.18 0.76
N GLY A 103 11.24 3.98 0.76
CA GLY A 103 12.21 5.03 0.46
C GLY A 103 13.32 4.51 -0.44
N LEU A 104 14.13 3.59 0.08
CA LEU A 104 15.27 3.03 -0.64
C LEU A 104 15.33 1.51 -0.51
N ALA A 105 15.61 0.82 -1.61
CA ALA A 105 16.16 -0.52 -1.61
C ALA A 105 17.41 -0.51 -2.50
N ALA A 106 18.59 -0.39 -1.87
CA ALA A 106 19.86 -0.32 -2.58
C ALA A 106 20.67 -1.61 -2.38
N SER A 107 21.51 -1.96 -3.37
CA SER A 107 22.46 -3.07 -3.26
C SER A 107 21.74 -4.37 -2.85
N ALA A 108 22.23 -5.12 -1.87
CA ALA A 108 21.62 -6.35 -1.36
C ALA A 108 20.12 -6.22 -1.02
N ALA A 109 19.63 -5.04 -0.62
CA ALA A 109 18.20 -4.85 -0.35
C ALA A 109 17.35 -4.83 -1.62
N SER A 110 17.91 -4.36 -2.74
CA SER A 110 17.23 -4.42 -4.05
C SER A 110 17.10 -5.87 -4.54
N VAL A 111 18.05 -6.75 -4.19
CA VAL A 111 17.93 -8.21 -4.44
C VAL A 111 16.76 -8.77 -3.66
N ILE A 112 16.72 -8.53 -2.35
CA ILE A 112 15.62 -8.99 -1.49
C ILE A 112 14.27 -8.51 -2.02
N TYR A 113 14.19 -7.26 -2.49
CA TYR A 113 13.00 -6.70 -3.10
C TYR A 113 12.49 -7.53 -4.28
N MET A 114 13.38 -8.10 -5.10
CA MET A 114 13.00 -8.94 -6.24
C MET A 114 12.37 -10.29 -5.84
N ALA A 115 12.42 -10.70 -4.56
CA ALA A 115 11.80 -11.94 -4.07
C ALA A 115 10.26 -11.90 -4.07
N GLY A 116 9.67 -10.69 -4.09
CA GLY A 116 8.22 -10.53 -4.06
C GLY A 116 7.57 -11.03 -5.36
N ALA A 117 6.44 -11.73 -5.22
CA ALA A 117 5.55 -12.00 -6.33
C ALA A 117 4.84 -10.71 -6.78
N THR A 118 4.49 -9.86 -5.80
CA THR A 118 4.06 -8.48 -6.02
C THR A 118 5.17 -7.57 -5.51
N ARG A 119 5.59 -6.60 -6.33
CA ARG A 119 6.73 -5.74 -6.03
C ARG A 119 6.32 -4.28 -6.21
N GLU A 120 6.13 -3.56 -5.12
CA GLU A 120 5.67 -2.17 -5.13
C GLU A 120 6.80 -1.22 -4.71
N VAL A 121 6.91 -0.07 -5.35
CA VAL A 121 7.87 1.00 -4.99
C VAL A 121 7.12 2.31 -4.83
N ALA A 122 7.41 3.07 -3.78
CA ALA A 122 6.86 4.42 -3.62
C ALA A 122 7.18 5.28 -4.85
N SER A 123 6.29 6.19 -5.21
CA SER A 123 6.50 7.12 -6.33
C SER A 123 7.75 8.00 -6.12
N SER A 124 8.02 8.34 -4.86
CA SER A 124 9.22 9.04 -4.39
C SER A 124 10.38 8.12 -4.01
N GLY A 125 10.19 6.80 -4.12
CA GLY A 125 11.16 5.79 -3.74
C GLY A 125 12.14 5.44 -4.86
N PHE A 126 13.22 4.76 -4.46
CA PHE A 126 14.31 4.38 -5.34
C PHE A 126 14.72 2.92 -5.12
N LEU A 127 15.00 2.24 -6.24
CA LEU A 127 15.88 1.09 -6.26
C LEU A 127 17.28 1.57 -6.64
N MET A 128 18.31 0.89 -6.17
CA MET A 128 19.68 1.10 -6.66
C MET A 128 20.36 -0.25 -6.83
N ILE A 129 20.88 -0.47 -8.03
CA ILE A 129 21.62 -1.69 -8.40
C ILE A 129 23.04 -1.29 -8.80
N HIS A 130 24.00 -2.13 -8.42
CA HIS A 130 25.41 -1.95 -8.71
C HIS A 130 26.12 -3.30 -8.60
N ASN A 131 27.34 -3.40 -9.12
CA ASN A 131 28.18 -4.60 -8.99
C ASN A 131 28.53 -4.90 -7.53
N CYS A 132 29.00 -6.12 -7.27
CA CYS A 132 29.55 -6.50 -6.00
C CYS A 132 30.69 -5.55 -5.62
N TRP A 133 30.77 -5.19 -4.34
CA TRP A 133 31.85 -4.37 -3.82
C TRP A 133 32.52 -5.06 -2.64
N THR A 134 33.85 -4.96 -2.56
CA THR A 134 34.65 -5.52 -1.48
C THR A 134 35.87 -4.65 -1.17
N LEU A 135 36.47 -4.88 -0.01
CA LEU A 135 37.76 -4.32 0.37
C LEU A 135 38.82 -5.41 0.30
N ALA A 136 39.80 -5.26 -0.59
CA ALA A 136 40.90 -6.20 -0.76
C ALA A 136 42.26 -5.51 -0.60
N VAL A 137 43.21 -6.23 0.00
CA VAL A 137 44.60 -5.78 0.16
C VAL A 137 45.52 -6.92 -0.26
N GLY A 138 46.43 -6.65 -1.19
CA GLY A 138 47.34 -7.65 -1.71
C GLY A 138 48.18 -7.14 -2.87
N ASN A 139 48.95 -8.04 -3.46
CA ASN A 139 49.73 -7.77 -4.67
C ASN A 139 48.84 -7.87 -5.93
N ARG A 140 49.42 -7.58 -7.11
CA ARG A 140 48.66 -7.59 -8.38
C ARG A 140 47.95 -8.91 -8.73
N HIS A 141 48.47 -10.04 -8.26
CA HIS A 141 47.87 -11.36 -8.48
C HIS A 141 46.65 -11.51 -7.57
N ASP A 142 46.81 -11.23 -6.27
CA ASP A 142 45.72 -11.27 -5.29
C ASP A 142 44.54 -10.38 -5.72
N LEU A 143 44.81 -9.14 -6.17
CA LEU A 143 43.76 -8.22 -6.62
C LEU A 143 43.06 -8.68 -7.90
N ARG A 144 43.78 -9.35 -8.81
CA ARG A 144 43.18 -9.90 -10.03
C ARG A 144 42.34 -11.13 -9.73
N ASP A 145 42.79 -11.98 -8.81
CA ASP A 145 42.03 -13.16 -8.38
C ASP A 145 40.74 -12.75 -7.66
N VAL A 146 40.78 -11.69 -6.85
CA VAL A 146 39.58 -11.08 -6.25
C VAL A 146 38.63 -10.57 -7.32
N ALA A 147 39.11 -9.80 -8.30
CA ALA A 147 38.27 -9.30 -9.39
C ALA A 147 37.59 -10.44 -10.17
N ASN A 148 38.36 -11.47 -10.57
CA ASN A 148 37.82 -12.64 -11.27
C ASN A 148 36.76 -13.38 -10.44
N THR A 149 36.91 -13.41 -9.12
CA THR A 149 35.91 -14.03 -8.22
C THR A 149 34.63 -13.20 -8.16
N MET A 150 34.76 -11.87 -8.19
CA MET A 150 33.60 -10.96 -8.17
C MET A 150 32.78 -11.02 -9.45
N GLU A 151 33.41 -11.28 -10.61
CA GLU A 151 32.70 -11.45 -11.89
C GLU A 151 31.60 -12.54 -11.81
N GLU A 152 31.83 -13.63 -11.08
CA GLU A 152 30.82 -14.68 -10.89
C GLU A 152 29.64 -14.20 -10.03
N PHE A 153 29.90 -13.33 -9.04
CA PHE A 153 28.86 -12.74 -8.22
C PHE A 153 28.05 -11.71 -9.01
N ASP A 154 28.72 -10.91 -9.83
CA ASP A 154 28.08 -9.92 -10.69
C ASP A 154 27.21 -10.60 -11.76
N ALA A 155 27.69 -11.70 -12.33
CA ALA A 155 26.90 -12.53 -13.25
C ALA A 155 25.62 -13.07 -12.59
N ALA A 156 25.73 -13.66 -11.39
CA ALA A 156 24.58 -14.18 -10.67
C ALA A 156 23.53 -13.10 -10.33
N MET A 157 24.01 -11.90 -9.98
CA MET A 157 23.16 -10.74 -9.70
C MET A 157 22.49 -10.20 -10.97
N THR A 158 23.25 -10.15 -12.06
CA THR A 158 22.75 -9.73 -13.38
C THR A 158 21.64 -10.65 -13.85
N ASP A 159 21.84 -11.96 -13.78
CA ASP A 159 20.84 -12.96 -14.13
C ASP A 159 19.56 -12.82 -13.28
N LEU A 160 19.72 -12.62 -11.96
CA LEU A 160 18.59 -12.43 -11.05
C LEU A 160 17.74 -11.20 -11.43
N TYR A 161 18.37 -10.07 -11.73
CA TYR A 161 17.62 -8.88 -12.14
C TYR A 161 17.03 -9.02 -13.54
N ALA A 162 17.76 -9.63 -14.48
CA ALA A 162 17.26 -9.90 -15.83
C ALA A 162 16.01 -10.79 -15.79
N ASP A 163 16.06 -11.89 -15.04
CA ASP A 163 14.93 -12.80 -14.82
C ASP A 163 13.75 -12.08 -14.15
N GLY A 164 14.04 -11.28 -13.13
CA GLY A 164 13.01 -10.60 -12.37
C GLY A 164 12.35 -9.46 -13.14
N SER A 165 13.09 -8.72 -13.98
CA SER A 165 12.63 -7.52 -14.69
C SER A 165 12.19 -7.78 -16.13
N GLY A 166 12.66 -8.86 -16.75
CA GLY A 166 12.48 -9.15 -18.18
C GLY A 166 13.40 -8.34 -19.11
N GLN A 167 14.35 -7.59 -18.57
CA GLN A 167 15.36 -6.87 -19.36
C GLN A 167 16.43 -7.83 -19.91
N ALA A 168 17.15 -7.41 -20.94
CA ALA A 168 18.29 -8.18 -21.43
C ALA A 168 19.42 -8.18 -20.38
N VAL A 169 20.11 -9.31 -20.25
CA VAL A 169 21.29 -9.47 -19.36
C VAL A 169 22.33 -8.37 -19.60
N ALA A 170 22.58 -8.01 -20.86
CA ALA A 170 23.53 -6.95 -21.20
C ALA A 170 23.10 -5.56 -20.69
N ASP A 171 21.81 -5.23 -20.76
CA ASP A 171 21.28 -3.94 -20.29
C ASP A 171 21.35 -3.86 -18.76
N ILE A 172 21.12 -4.98 -18.07
CA ILE A 172 21.28 -5.08 -16.61
C ILE A 172 22.74 -4.93 -16.21
N ALA A 173 23.65 -5.61 -16.92
CA ALA A 173 25.08 -5.50 -16.65
C ALA A 173 25.57 -4.05 -16.80
N GLU A 174 25.15 -3.35 -17.86
CA GLU A 174 25.46 -1.92 -18.04
C GLU A 174 24.87 -1.07 -16.90
N MET A 175 23.62 -1.32 -16.48
CA MET A 175 23.04 -0.60 -15.34
C MET A 175 23.76 -0.86 -14.02
N MET A 176 24.31 -2.07 -13.81
CA MET A 176 25.08 -2.42 -12.63
C MET A 176 26.49 -1.80 -12.65
N ASP A 177 27.14 -1.75 -13.83
CA ASP A 177 28.40 -1.03 -14.04
C ASP A 177 28.26 0.47 -13.74
N ASP A 178 27.11 1.07 -14.09
CA ASP A 178 26.81 2.49 -13.91
C ASP A 178 26.34 2.89 -12.50
N GLU A 179 26.22 1.94 -11.56
CA GLU A 179 25.63 2.16 -10.22
C GLU A 179 24.24 2.85 -10.28
N THR A 180 23.32 2.26 -11.04
CA THR A 180 22.08 2.94 -11.45
C THR A 180 21.05 3.07 -10.32
N PHE A 181 20.57 4.31 -10.11
CA PHE A 181 19.39 4.61 -9.29
C PHE A 181 18.12 4.66 -10.15
N ILE A 182 17.13 3.83 -9.80
CA ILE A 182 15.87 3.67 -10.54
C ILE A 182 14.71 4.21 -9.70
N ARG A 183 14.07 5.30 -10.17
CA ARG A 183 12.89 5.89 -9.53
C ARG A 183 11.67 4.97 -9.64
N GLY A 184 10.75 5.04 -8.68
CA GLY A 184 9.56 4.16 -8.61
C GLY A 184 8.79 3.96 -9.92
N ARG A 185 8.43 5.04 -10.65
CA ARG A 185 7.73 4.89 -11.95
C ARG A 185 8.59 4.20 -13.01
N ARG A 186 9.88 4.55 -13.06
CA ARG A 186 10.85 3.94 -13.98
C ARG A 186 11.08 2.47 -13.64
N ALA A 187 11.01 2.09 -12.37
CA ALA A 187 11.09 0.71 -11.94
C ALA A 187 9.93 -0.12 -12.49
N VAL A 188 8.73 0.45 -12.59
CA VAL A 188 7.58 -0.21 -13.24
C VAL A 188 7.81 -0.35 -14.75
N GLU A 189 8.23 0.72 -15.42
CA GLU A 189 8.52 0.70 -16.86
C GLU A 189 9.60 -0.32 -17.24
N LEU A 190 10.61 -0.47 -16.39
CA LEU A 190 11.71 -1.42 -16.58
C LEU A 190 11.37 -2.84 -16.11
N GLY A 191 10.20 -3.07 -15.50
CA GLY A 191 9.78 -4.38 -15.01
C GLY A 191 10.34 -4.79 -13.64
N PHE A 192 11.20 -3.98 -13.02
CA PHE A 192 11.66 -4.20 -11.64
C PHE A 192 10.48 -4.17 -10.64
N ALA A 193 9.51 -3.28 -10.85
CA ALA A 193 8.31 -3.18 -10.03
C ALA A 193 7.06 -3.62 -10.79
N THR A 194 6.10 -4.22 -10.09
CA THR A 194 4.79 -4.55 -10.65
C THR A 194 3.83 -3.36 -10.58
N ALA A 195 3.99 -2.49 -9.58
CA ALA A 195 3.17 -1.30 -9.39
C ALA A 195 3.88 -0.24 -8.52
N VAL A 196 3.31 0.96 -8.47
CA VAL A 196 3.63 1.98 -7.48
C VAL A 196 2.79 1.73 -6.21
N LEU A 197 3.24 2.16 -5.03
CA LEU A 197 2.44 2.04 -3.80
C LEU A 197 1.07 2.71 -3.95
N SER A 198 0.03 2.07 -3.40
CA SER A 198 -1.35 2.58 -3.45
C SER A 198 -1.57 3.91 -2.74
N SER A 199 -0.70 4.30 -1.79
CA SER A 199 -0.75 5.62 -1.16
C SER A 199 -0.40 6.77 -2.10
N ASP A 200 0.27 6.47 -3.22
CA ASP A 200 0.56 7.42 -4.29
C ASP A 200 -0.57 7.52 -5.32
N GLU A 201 -1.48 6.54 -5.34
CA GLU A 201 -2.70 6.62 -6.11
C GLU A 201 -3.66 7.56 -5.36
N ILE A 202 -3.87 8.76 -5.89
CA ILE A 202 -4.97 9.62 -5.44
C ILE A 202 -6.26 8.89 -5.83
N THR A 203 -6.73 7.98 -4.98
CA THR A 203 -8.06 7.40 -5.13
C THR A 203 -9.04 8.49 -4.70
N GLU A 204 -9.58 9.23 -5.66
CA GLU A 204 -10.83 9.96 -5.44
C GLU A 204 -11.92 8.93 -5.18
N ARG A 205 -12.07 8.52 -3.92
CA ARG A 205 -13.24 7.76 -3.51
C ARG A 205 -14.42 8.71 -3.58
N GLU A 206 -15.22 8.58 -4.63
CA GLU A 206 -16.54 9.18 -4.72
C GLU A 206 -17.47 8.50 -3.70
N ASP A 207 -17.22 8.72 -2.41
CA ASP A 207 -18.18 8.35 -1.38
C ASP A 207 -19.37 9.31 -1.50
N GLU A 208 -20.61 8.81 -1.52
CA GLU A 208 -21.82 9.66 -1.56
C GLU A 208 -21.80 10.73 -0.45
N GLN A 209 -21.21 10.38 0.70
CA GLN A 209 -20.98 11.28 1.83
C GLN A 209 -19.96 12.38 1.50
N ALA A 210 -18.88 12.06 0.78
CA ALA A 210 -17.88 13.01 0.31
C ALA A 210 -18.46 13.94 -0.76
N GLN A 211 -19.27 13.42 -1.68
CA GLN A 211 -19.98 14.19 -2.70
C GLN A 211 -20.99 15.16 -2.08
N GLN A 212 -21.79 14.70 -1.10
CA GLN A 212 -22.69 15.56 -0.31
C GLN A 212 -21.93 16.63 0.49
N ASN A 213 -20.81 16.28 1.12
CA ASN A 213 -19.99 17.24 1.87
C ASN A 213 -19.33 18.28 0.95
N ASN A 214 -18.93 17.90 -0.25
CA ASN A 214 -18.36 18.81 -1.24
C ASN A 214 -19.45 19.74 -1.83
N ALA A 215 -20.65 19.22 -2.09
CA ALA A 215 -21.80 20.02 -2.50
C ALA A 215 -22.24 21.03 -1.42
N LEU A 216 -22.27 20.60 -0.15
CA LEU A 216 -22.54 21.49 1.00
C LEU A 216 -21.50 22.60 1.13
N LYS A 217 -20.20 22.29 0.94
CA LYS A 217 -19.12 23.30 0.93
C LYS A 217 -19.26 24.27 -0.25
N ALA A 218 -19.62 23.78 -1.44
CA ALA A 218 -19.84 24.63 -2.61
C ALA A 218 -21.02 25.60 -2.39
N MET A 219 -22.12 25.11 -1.80
CA MET A 219 -23.25 25.95 -1.39
C MET A 219 -22.87 26.97 -0.30
N ASP A 220 -22.07 26.56 0.69
CA ASP A 220 -21.58 27.46 1.75
C ASP A 220 -20.73 28.62 1.18
N VAL A 221 -19.87 28.31 0.20
CA VAL A 221 -19.05 29.30 -0.51
C VAL A 221 -19.91 30.22 -1.38
N ALA A 222 -20.95 29.70 -2.05
CA ALA A 222 -21.88 30.51 -2.84
C ALA A 222 -22.68 31.49 -1.96
N LEU A 223 -23.20 31.03 -0.83
CA LEU A 223 -23.92 31.87 0.13
C LEU A 223 -22.99 32.91 0.79
N ALA A 224 -21.74 32.56 1.05
CA ALA A 224 -20.74 33.51 1.55
C ALA A 224 -20.44 34.60 0.51
N LYS A 225 -20.33 34.24 -0.78
CA LYS A 225 -20.17 35.21 -1.88
C LYS A 225 -21.40 36.10 -2.07
N ALA A 226 -22.59 35.60 -1.75
CA ALA A 226 -23.83 36.37 -1.74
C ALA A 226 -23.97 37.30 -0.51
N GLY A 227 -22.98 37.33 0.39
CA GLY A 227 -22.93 38.24 1.54
C GLY A 227 -23.60 37.73 2.81
N MET A 228 -24.00 36.45 2.87
CA MET A 228 -24.66 35.87 4.04
C MET A 228 -23.68 35.63 5.20
N ALA A 229 -24.08 36.06 6.40
CA ALA A 229 -23.26 35.93 7.59
C ALA A 229 -23.01 34.44 7.94
N ARG A 230 -21.83 34.14 8.48
CA ARG A 230 -21.42 32.76 8.81
C ARG A 230 -22.37 32.08 9.80
N SER A 231 -22.98 32.83 10.72
CA SER A 231 -23.96 32.33 11.68
C SER A 231 -25.23 31.84 10.97
N GLU A 232 -25.80 32.66 10.08
CA GLU A 232 -26.99 32.33 9.31
C GLU A 232 -26.78 31.14 8.38
N ARG A 233 -25.63 31.06 7.70
CA ARG A 233 -25.29 29.90 6.87
C ARG A 233 -25.28 28.61 7.66
N ARG A 234 -24.65 28.61 8.85
CA ARG A 234 -24.58 27.42 9.71
C ARG A 234 -25.94 27.00 10.24
N GLU A 235 -26.82 27.96 10.53
CA GLU A 235 -28.20 27.69 10.95
C GLU A 235 -29.02 27.10 9.81
N LEU A 236 -28.89 27.65 8.59
CA LEU A 236 -29.49 27.10 7.37
C LEU A 236 -29.09 25.64 7.12
N PHE A 237 -27.79 25.33 7.22
CA PHE A 237 -27.32 23.96 7.05
C PHE A 237 -27.71 23.03 8.22
N ALA A 238 -27.83 23.55 9.44
CA ALA A 238 -28.32 22.78 10.59
C ALA A 238 -29.80 22.40 10.44
N ASN A 239 -30.62 23.34 9.98
CA ASN A 239 -32.04 23.12 9.69
C ASN A 239 -32.24 22.17 8.50
N PHE A 240 -31.39 22.26 7.47
CA PHE A 240 -31.43 21.34 6.34
C PHE A 240 -31.13 19.89 6.79
N LYS A 241 -30.09 19.69 7.61
CA LYS A 241 -29.72 18.36 8.14
C LYS A 241 -30.72 17.80 9.16
N SER A 242 -31.46 18.64 9.88
CA SER A 242 -32.48 18.18 10.83
C SER A 242 -33.83 17.88 10.16
N SER A 243 -34.06 18.39 8.94
CA SER A 243 -35.33 18.26 8.21
C SER A 243 -35.47 17.02 7.32
N THR A 244 -34.42 16.20 7.14
CA THR A 244 -34.54 14.92 6.42
C THR A 244 -35.26 13.86 7.26
N PRO A 245 -36.45 13.36 6.87
CA PRO A 245 -37.03 12.21 7.51
C PRO A 245 -36.18 10.98 7.19
N ARG A 246 -35.78 10.25 8.23
CA ARG A 246 -35.22 8.90 8.11
C ARG A 246 -36.30 7.98 7.51
N ALA A 247 -36.30 7.79 6.19
CA ALA A 247 -37.23 6.87 5.52
C ALA A 247 -36.75 5.41 5.70
N ALA A 248 -37.05 4.86 6.87
CA ALA A 248 -37.20 3.42 7.09
C ALA A 248 -38.59 3.19 7.72
N GLY A 249 -39.52 2.58 6.98
CA GLY A 249 -40.82 2.16 7.53
C GLY A 249 -41.94 2.16 6.49
N GLY A 250 -42.52 0.99 6.25
CA GLY A 250 -43.50 0.72 5.18
C GLY A 250 -44.86 1.37 5.35
N GLY A 251 -45.66 1.30 4.27
CA GLY A 251 -47.05 1.72 4.27
C GLY A 251 -47.62 1.88 2.85
N THR A 252 -47.96 0.78 2.19
CA THR A 252 -48.88 0.77 1.05
C THR A 252 -50.22 1.38 1.45
N GLN A 253 -50.58 2.54 0.90
CA GLN A 253 -51.97 2.95 0.67
C GLN A 253 -52.05 3.90 -0.54
N TYR A 254 -52.58 3.40 -1.65
CA TYR A 254 -53.29 4.25 -2.61
C TYR A 254 -54.73 3.75 -2.66
N ALA A 255 -55.61 4.48 -1.98
CA ALA A 255 -57.04 4.50 -2.28
C ALA A 255 -57.31 5.75 -3.12
N ALA A 256 -57.72 5.55 -4.38
CA ALA A 256 -58.33 6.61 -5.17
C ALA A 256 -59.74 6.14 -5.53
N LEU A 257 -60.74 6.77 -4.91
CA LEU A 257 -62.11 6.79 -5.39
C LEU A 257 -62.26 7.99 -6.32
N SER A 258 -62.58 7.74 -7.60
CA SER A 258 -63.27 8.70 -8.45
C SER A 258 -63.95 7.97 -9.61
N ASP A 259 -65.27 8.13 -9.69
CA ASP A 259 -66.15 7.64 -10.73
C ASP A 259 -65.85 8.22 -12.13
N LYS A 260 -65.70 7.32 -13.12
CA LYS A 260 -66.21 7.27 -14.53
C LYS A 260 -66.14 8.52 -15.45
N PRO A 261 -65.83 8.34 -16.77
CA PRO A 261 -66.76 7.66 -17.70
C PRO A 261 -66.14 6.71 -18.74
N ARG A 262 -67.06 6.03 -19.45
CA ARG A 262 -66.91 4.92 -20.41
C ARG A 262 -65.90 5.19 -21.54
N ALA A 263 -65.07 4.19 -21.84
CA ALA A 263 -64.16 4.17 -22.97
C ALA A 263 -64.92 4.02 -24.30
N VAL A 264 -64.58 4.87 -25.26
CA VAL A 264 -64.87 4.71 -26.69
C VAL A 264 -63.84 3.74 -27.26
N GLU A 265 -64.31 2.70 -27.94
CA GLU A 265 -63.49 1.71 -28.63
C GLU A 265 -62.83 2.37 -29.87
N LEU A 266 -61.51 2.54 -29.84
CA LEU A 266 -60.73 2.95 -31.02
C LEU A 266 -60.29 1.69 -31.77
N ASP A 267 -60.91 1.47 -32.92
CA ASP A 267 -60.56 0.42 -33.88
C ASP A 267 -59.25 0.82 -34.61
N LEU A 268 -58.15 0.15 -34.27
CA LEU A 268 -56.85 0.33 -34.90
C LEU A 268 -56.50 -0.90 -35.73
N PRO A 269 -56.10 -0.76 -37.02
CA PRO A 269 -55.75 -1.89 -37.86
C PRO A 269 -54.44 -2.58 -37.38
N PRO A 270 -54.29 -3.89 -37.59
CA PRO A 270 -53.15 -4.65 -37.07
C PRO A 270 -51.84 -4.28 -37.79
N LEU A 271 -50.77 -4.17 -36.99
CA LEU A 271 -49.41 -3.87 -37.46
C LEU A 271 -48.86 -4.99 -38.37
N PRO A 272 -48.06 -4.65 -39.40
CA PRO A 272 -47.50 -5.63 -40.33
C PRO A 272 -46.41 -6.50 -39.67
N LYS A 273 -46.43 -7.80 -40.00
CA LYS A 273 -45.44 -8.78 -39.53
C LYS A 273 -44.13 -8.65 -40.32
N LEU A 274 -43.02 -8.42 -39.62
CA LEU A 274 -41.66 -8.52 -40.18
C LEU A 274 -41.20 -9.98 -40.15
N ASN A 275 -40.97 -10.57 -41.32
CA ASN A 275 -40.33 -11.88 -41.46
C ASN A 275 -38.81 -11.70 -41.60
N PHE A 276 -38.04 -12.32 -40.71
CA PHE A 276 -36.58 -12.41 -40.84
C PHE A 276 -36.22 -13.78 -41.41
N SER A 277 -35.59 -13.79 -42.59
CA SER A 277 -34.96 -14.96 -43.20
C SER A 277 -33.46 -14.91 -42.89
N PHE A 278 -32.94 -15.97 -42.29
CA PHE A 278 -31.51 -16.19 -42.10
C PHE A 278 -31.01 -17.17 -43.17
N PRO A 279 -29.89 -16.88 -43.87
CA PRO A 279 -29.25 -17.87 -44.73
C PRO A 279 -28.37 -18.82 -43.90
N VAL A 280 -28.30 -20.07 -44.40
CA VAL A 280 -27.49 -21.19 -43.91
C VAL A 280 -26.01 -20.99 -44.22
#